data_AF-A0A845F7U5-F1
#
_entry.id   AF-A0A845F7U5-F1
#
_cell.length_a   1.000
_cell.length_b   1.000
_cell.length_c   1.000
_cell.angle_alpha   90.00
_cell.angle_beta   90.00
_cell.angle_gamma   90.00
#
_symmetry.space_group_name_H-M   'P 1'
#
loop_
_entity.id
_entity.type
_entity.pdbx_description
1 polymer ?
#
loop_
_entity_poly.entity_id
_entity_poly.type
_entity_poly.pdbx_seq_one_letter_code
_entity_poly.pdbx_strand_id
1 'polypeptide(L)'
;MGSKNDQTLIGSWVVAAGTVASAINASINAHTDSDDEGLNLIGNTLQATGNGIIADETNSPLSASGNIIQAAGNSTIVYSILNDLERRTELNLVIKGNLLQALGGLAGFSETYGTDPSLTNAYKLNGELLEVVGNSIQAIAAGRELEGIEAADFSALGSWIQAVGAIIVALTITKQEWR
;
A
#
# COMPACT_ATOMS: atom_id res chain seq x y z
N MET A 1 19.73 16.66 15.77
CA MET A 1 18.97 15.53 16.33
C MET A 1 17.53 15.43 15.80
N GLY A 2 16.98 16.41 15.08
CA GLY A 2 15.60 16.36 14.54
C GLY A 2 15.54 16.36 13.01
N SER A 3 15.95 15.26 12.37
CA SER A 3 15.69 15.05 10.93
C SER A 3 15.31 13.61 10.59
N LYS A 4 15.70 12.68 11.45
CA LYS A 4 15.64 11.24 11.20
C LYS A 4 14.24 10.68 11.39
N ASN A 5 13.63 10.92 12.55
CA ASN A 5 12.27 10.48 12.81
C ASN A 5 11.19 11.21 11.96
N ASP A 6 11.43 12.45 11.53
CA ASP A 6 10.48 13.24 10.74
C ASP A 6 10.18 12.60 9.37
N GLN A 7 11.16 11.94 8.76
CA GLN A 7 10.98 11.33 7.43
C GLN A 7 10.08 10.08 7.48
N THR A 8 10.23 9.23 8.50
CA THR A 8 9.35 8.05 8.66
C THR A 8 7.90 8.50 8.91
N LEU A 9 7.72 9.55 9.72
CA LEU A 9 6.40 10.16 9.93
C LEU A 9 5.81 10.69 8.62
N ILE A 10 6.54 11.54 7.89
CA ILE A 10 6.09 12.11 6.61
C ILE A 10 5.79 11.01 5.60
N GLY A 11 6.70 10.06 5.43
CA GLY A 11 6.54 8.93 4.51
C GLY A 11 5.29 8.11 4.81
N SER A 12 5.02 7.82 6.09
CA SER A 12 3.82 7.05 6.49
C SER A 12 2.51 7.77 6.15
N TRP A 13 2.45 9.09 6.34
CA TRP A 13 1.29 9.88 5.95
C TRP A 13 1.14 10.03 4.43
N VAL A 14 2.26 10.08 3.69
CA VAL A 14 2.25 10.08 2.23
C VAL A 14 1.71 8.74 1.69
N VAL A 15 2.11 7.60 2.27
CA VAL A 15 1.52 6.29 1.96
C VAL A 15 0.02 6.28 2.27
N ALA A 16 -0.39 6.72 3.46
CA ALA A 16 -1.80 6.75 3.85
C ALA A 16 -2.66 7.64 2.95
N ALA A 17 -2.15 8.80 2.51
CA ALA A 17 -2.86 9.65 1.55
C ALA A 17 -3.00 8.96 0.19
N GLY A 18 -1.95 8.26 -0.26
CA GLY A 18 -1.96 7.51 -1.51
C GLY A 18 -2.95 6.34 -1.51
N THR A 19 -3.02 5.56 -0.42
CA THR A 19 -3.97 4.45 -0.30
C THR A 19 -5.42 4.94 -0.30
N VAL A 20 -5.71 6.07 0.36
CA VAL A 20 -7.04 6.71 0.32
C VAL A 20 -7.39 7.15 -1.10
N ALA A 21 -6.47 7.76 -1.84
CA ALA A 21 -6.71 8.17 -3.22
C ALA A 21 -7.04 6.98 -4.13
N SER A 22 -6.28 5.88 -4.04
CA SER A 22 -6.57 4.63 -4.76
C SER A 22 -7.92 4.04 -4.35
N ALA A 23 -8.27 4.05 -3.05
CA ALA A 23 -9.56 3.53 -2.58
C ALA A 23 -10.76 4.33 -3.07
N ILE A 24 -10.63 5.67 -3.16
CA ILE A 24 -11.66 6.53 -3.74
C ILE A 24 -11.82 6.21 -5.23
N ASN A 25 -10.72 6.07 -5.98
CA ASN A 25 -10.77 5.69 -7.39
C ASN A 25 -11.49 4.35 -7.59
N ALA A 26 -11.07 3.30 -6.87
CA ALA A 26 -11.67 1.98 -6.96
C ALA A 26 -13.17 2.01 -6.61
N SER A 27 -13.57 2.86 -5.67
CA SER A 27 -14.99 3.04 -5.32
C SER A 27 -15.80 3.68 -6.45
N ILE A 28 -15.22 4.66 -7.15
CA ILE A 28 -15.85 5.28 -8.33
C ILE A 28 -16.03 4.22 -9.42
N ASN A 29 -14.97 3.49 -9.76
CA ASN A 29 -15.01 2.46 -10.81
C ASN A 29 -15.93 1.28 -10.43
N ALA A 30 -16.15 1.00 -9.14
CA ALA A 30 -17.12 0.00 -8.70
C ALA A 30 -18.60 0.44 -8.85
N HIS A 31 -18.87 1.74 -8.85
CA HIS A 31 -20.25 2.28 -8.91
C HIS A 31 -20.56 2.99 -10.22
N THR A 32 -19.60 3.04 -11.13
CA THR A 32 -19.72 3.67 -12.44
C THR A 32 -19.09 2.76 -13.48
N ASP A 33 -19.59 2.76 -14.71
CA ASP A 33 -18.93 2.08 -15.84
C ASP A 33 -17.67 2.85 -16.30
N SER A 34 -16.94 3.51 -15.38
CA SER A 34 -15.75 4.29 -15.68
C SER A 34 -14.49 3.48 -15.46
N ASP A 35 -13.58 3.57 -16.42
CA ASP A 35 -12.21 3.05 -16.33
C ASP A 35 -11.20 4.18 -16.03
N ASP A 36 -11.60 5.19 -15.25
CA ASP A 36 -10.71 6.30 -14.89
C ASP A 36 -9.68 5.82 -13.86
N GLU A 37 -8.40 5.90 -14.21
CA GLU A 37 -7.27 5.49 -13.36
C GLU A 37 -6.53 6.70 -12.74
N GLY A 38 -7.02 7.93 -12.92
CA GLY A 38 -6.29 9.14 -12.54
C GLY A 38 -5.98 9.24 -11.04
N LEU A 39 -6.96 8.98 -10.18
CA LEU A 39 -6.73 8.95 -8.72
C LEU A 39 -5.94 7.71 -8.29
N ASN A 40 -6.06 6.59 -8.99
CA ASN A 40 -5.28 5.39 -8.70
C ASN A 40 -3.79 5.58 -9.05
N LEU A 41 -3.50 6.28 -10.15
CA LEU A 41 -2.16 6.69 -10.54
C LEU A 41 -1.52 7.59 -9.48
N ILE A 42 -2.24 8.62 -9.03
CA ILE A 42 -1.80 9.50 -7.94
C ILE A 42 -1.57 8.68 -6.68
N GLY A 43 -2.50 7.79 -6.34
CA GLY A 43 -2.45 6.95 -5.16
C GLY A 43 -1.20 6.06 -5.12
N ASN A 44 -0.94 5.29 -6.17
CA ASN A 44 0.25 4.44 -6.27
C ASN A 44 1.55 5.25 -6.32
N THR A 45 1.55 6.43 -6.97
CA THR A 45 2.73 7.31 -7.00
C THR A 45 3.09 7.82 -5.60
N LEU A 46 2.09 8.27 -4.84
CA LEU A 46 2.28 8.70 -3.45
C LEU A 46 2.77 7.54 -2.58
N GLN A 47 2.14 6.36 -2.68
CA GLN A 47 2.56 5.17 -1.93
C GLN A 47 3.99 4.74 -2.27
N ALA A 48 4.39 4.72 -3.54
CA ALA A 48 5.76 4.43 -3.95
C ALA A 48 6.76 5.42 -3.32
N THR A 49 6.43 6.71 -3.39
CA THR A 49 7.27 7.79 -2.85
C THR A 49 7.39 7.70 -1.33
N GLY A 50 6.26 7.53 -0.63
CA GLY A 50 6.23 7.43 0.83
C GLY A 50 7.01 6.23 1.35
N ASN A 51 6.84 5.06 0.73
CA ASN A 51 7.65 3.88 1.02
C ASN A 51 9.14 4.13 0.77
N GLY A 52 9.51 4.80 -0.32
CA GLY A 52 10.90 5.19 -0.60
C GLY A 52 11.51 6.07 0.49
N ILE A 53 10.75 7.06 0.99
CA ILE A 53 11.18 7.94 2.09
C ILE A 53 11.40 7.12 3.39
N ILE A 54 10.48 6.21 3.73
CA ILE A 54 10.63 5.37 4.93
C ILE A 54 11.86 4.45 4.80
N ALA A 55 12.11 3.92 3.61
CA ALA A 55 13.23 3.01 3.35
C ALA A 55 14.60 3.67 3.51
N ASP A 56 14.74 4.93 3.09
CA ASP A 56 16.00 5.70 3.19
C ASP A 56 16.39 5.98 4.66
N GLU A 57 15.39 6.12 5.52
CA GLU A 57 15.58 6.55 6.90
C GLU A 57 15.71 5.39 7.91
N THR A 58 15.00 4.28 7.68
CA THR A 58 14.95 3.19 8.65
C THR A 58 16.30 2.49 8.84
N ASN A 59 16.71 2.28 10.09
CA ASN A 59 17.96 1.56 10.41
C ASN A 59 17.79 0.03 10.39
N SER A 60 16.56 -0.47 10.18
CA SER A 60 16.29 -1.91 10.09
C SER A 60 16.41 -2.37 8.63
N PRO A 61 17.38 -3.25 8.28
CA PRO A 61 17.52 -3.74 6.92
C PRO A 61 16.27 -4.47 6.40
N LEU A 62 15.54 -5.15 7.30
CA LEU A 62 14.30 -5.83 6.96
C LEU A 62 13.20 -4.83 6.64
N SER A 63 13.05 -3.79 7.47
CA SER A 63 12.09 -2.70 7.23
C SER A 63 12.42 -1.93 5.95
N ALA A 64 13.69 -1.60 5.70
CA ALA A 64 14.13 -0.92 4.48
C ALA A 64 13.78 -1.75 3.24
N SER A 65 14.13 -3.04 3.26
CA SER A 65 13.83 -3.97 2.17
C SER A 65 12.32 -4.11 1.93
N GLY A 66 11.53 -4.22 3.01
CA GLY A 66 10.07 -4.28 2.93
C GLY A 66 9.49 -3.07 2.21
N ASN A 67 9.87 -1.86 2.64
CA ASN A 67 9.43 -0.61 2.02
C ASN A 67 9.88 -0.50 0.54
N ILE A 68 11.13 -0.88 0.21
CA ILE A 68 11.59 -0.91 -1.19
C ILE A 68 10.74 -1.86 -2.04
N ILE A 69 10.41 -3.04 -1.52
CA ILE A 69 9.56 -4.01 -2.21
C ILE A 69 8.14 -3.44 -2.42
N GLN A 70 7.57 -2.75 -1.42
CA GLN A 70 6.28 -2.06 -1.57
C GLN A 70 6.33 -0.93 -2.61
N ALA A 71 7.41 -0.13 -2.61
CA ALA A 71 7.61 0.92 -3.59
C ALA A 71 7.74 0.36 -5.02
N ALA A 72 8.45 -0.76 -5.18
CA ALA A 72 8.54 -1.47 -6.46
C ALA A 72 7.17 -2.03 -6.91
N GLY A 73 6.37 -2.54 -5.98
CA GLY A 73 5.01 -3.00 -6.24
C GLY A 73 4.11 -1.87 -6.75
N ASN A 74 4.08 -0.73 -6.05
CA ASN A 74 3.36 0.47 -6.49
C ASN A 74 3.87 0.99 -7.85
N SER A 75 5.19 1.02 -8.04
CA SER A 75 5.78 1.46 -9.32
C SER A 75 5.41 0.55 -10.50
N THR A 76 5.21 -0.74 -10.24
CA THR A 76 4.73 -1.70 -11.24
C THR A 76 3.30 -1.38 -11.68
N ILE A 77 2.43 -0.97 -10.74
CA ILE A 77 1.06 -0.53 -11.04
C ILE A 77 1.06 0.83 -11.75
N VAL A 78 1.89 1.78 -11.33
CA VAL A 78 2.07 3.05 -12.05
C VAL A 78 2.49 2.79 -13.51
N TYR A 79 3.42 1.87 -13.74
CA TYR A 79 3.81 1.49 -15.08
C TYR A 79 2.64 0.89 -15.88
N SER A 80 1.79 0.05 -15.27
CA SER A 80 0.64 -0.50 -15.99
C SER A 80 -0.37 0.56 -16.40
N ILE A 81 -0.58 1.59 -15.57
CA ILE A 81 -1.54 2.67 -15.85
C ILE A 81 -1.01 3.63 -16.94
N LEU A 82 0.29 3.96 -16.92
CA LEU A 82 0.87 4.97 -17.81
C LEU A 82 1.11 4.48 -19.24
N ASN A 83 1.04 3.18 -19.48
CA ASN A 83 1.37 2.58 -20.77
C ASN A 83 0.12 1.98 -21.42
N ASP A 84 0.03 2.12 -22.74
CA ASP A 84 -0.99 1.45 -23.55
C ASP A 84 -0.63 -0.04 -23.69
N LEU A 85 -1.16 -0.84 -22.78
CA LEU A 85 -0.90 -2.28 -22.68
C LEU A 85 -2.17 -3.06 -23.01
N GLU A 86 -2.00 -4.26 -23.56
CA GLU A 86 -3.10 -5.21 -23.64
C GLU A 86 -3.67 -5.49 -22.23
N ARG A 87 -5.01 -5.49 -22.08
CA ARG A 87 -5.69 -5.65 -20.77
C ARG A 87 -5.18 -6.82 -19.94
N ARG A 88 -4.86 -7.95 -20.59
CA ARG A 88 -4.26 -9.11 -19.91
C ARG A 88 -2.90 -8.77 -19.28
N THR A 89 -2.05 -8.05 -20.00
CA THR A 89 -0.72 -7.64 -19.52
C THR A 89 -0.83 -6.62 -18.41
N GLU A 90 -1.71 -5.63 -18.57
CA GLU A 90 -2.02 -4.62 -17.55
C GLU A 90 -2.47 -5.28 -16.24
N LEU A 91 -3.50 -6.12 -16.27
CA LEU A 91 -4.00 -6.83 -15.09
C LEU A 91 -2.93 -7.73 -14.44
N ASN A 92 -2.10 -8.41 -15.24
CA ASN A 92 -0.99 -9.19 -14.70
C ASN A 92 0.04 -8.34 -13.94
N LEU A 93 0.28 -7.10 -14.39
CA LEU A 93 1.14 -6.15 -13.68
C LEU A 93 0.48 -5.64 -12.41
N VAL A 94 -0.83 -5.37 -12.42
CA VAL A 94 -1.61 -5.02 -11.23
C VAL A 94 -1.52 -6.13 -10.17
N ILE A 95 -1.73 -7.39 -10.56
CA ILE A 95 -1.58 -8.55 -9.67
C ILE A 95 -0.19 -8.60 -9.05
N LYS A 96 0.86 -8.53 -9.88
CA LYS A 96 2.25 -8.59 -9.42
C LYS A 96 2.59 -7.41 -8.50
N GLY A 97 2.15 -6.21 -8.86
CA GLY A 97 2.35 -5.01 -8.06
C GLY A 97 1.74 -5.13 -6.67
N ASN A 98 0.48 -5.57 -6.58
CA ASN A 98 -0.20 -5.81 -5.31
C ASN A 98 0.45 -6.95 -4.49
N LEU A 99 0.88 -8.04 -5.13
CA LEU A 99 1.60 -9.12 -4.43
C LEU A 99 2.96 -8.69 -3.90
N LEU A 100 3.70 -7.85 -4.63
CA LEU A 100 4.93 -7.24 -4.14
C LEU A 100 4.64 -6.35 -2.93
N GLN A 101 3.60 -5.51 -2.99
CA GLN A 101 3.20 -4.70 -1.82
C GLN A 101 2.87 -5.57 -0.60
N ALA A 102 2.08 -6.63 -0.77
CA ALA A 102 1.77 -7.57 0.31
C ALA A 102 3.05 -8.24 0.88
N LEU A 103 4.00 -8.64 0.02
CA LEU A 103 5.27 -9.20 0.46
C LEU A 103 6.12 -8.19 1.25
N GLY A 104 6.20 -6.95 0.77
CA GLY A 104 6.91 -5.88 1.45
C GLY A 104 6.27 -5.51 2.80
N GLY A 105 4.94 -5.47 2.87
CA GLY A 105 4.18 -5.27 4.10
C GLY A 105 4.41 -6.40 5.12
N LEU A 106 4.52 -7.65 4.67
CA LEU A 106 4.87 -8.79 5.54
C LEU A 106 6.26 -8.65 6.19
N ALA A 107 7.23 -8.06 5.50
CA ALA A 107 8.54 -7.77 6.09
C ALA A 107 8.42 -6.73 7.22
N GLY A 108 7.60 -5.68 7.03
CA GLY A 108 7.28 -4.71 8.08
C GLY A 108 6.57 -5.34 9.28
N PHE A 109 5.55 -6.16 9.02
CA PHE A 109 4.84 -6.94 10.03
C PHE A 109 5.79 -7.83 10.84
N SER A 110 6.67 -8.58 10.17
CA SER A 110 7.62 -9.49 10.82
C SER A 110 8.59 -8.75 11.73
N GLU A 111 9.03 -7.56 11.33
CA GLU A 111 9.87 -6.71 12.15
C GLU A 111 9.11 -6.28 13.42
N THR A 112 7.91 -5.71 13.27
CA THR A 112 7.09 -5.25 14.40
C THR A 112 6.76 -6.41 15.35
N TYR A 113 6.46 -7.59 14.83
CA TYR A 113 6.18 -8.79 15.62
C TYR A 113 7.39 -9.23 16.48
N GLY A 114 8.61 -9.02 16.00
CA GLY A 114 9.84 -9.34 16.73
C GLY A 114 10.20 -8.35 17.85
N THR A 115 9.45 -7.26 18.00
CA THR A 115 9.70 -6.23 19.04
C THR A 115 8.92 -6.49 20.33
N ASP A 116 9.33 -5.80 21.42
CA ASP A 116 8.67 -5.94 22.71
C ASP A 116 7.16 -5.66 22.64
N PRO A 117 6.32 -6.52 23.26
CA PRO A 117 4.88 -6.32 23.29
C PRO A 117 4.50 -4.99 23.93
N SER A 118 3.91 -4.09 23.15
CA SER A 118 3.32 -2.84 23.63
C SER A 118 2.01 -2.58 22.90
N LEU A 119 1.11 -1.81 23.53
CA LEU A 119 -0.16 -1.45 22.89
C LEU A 119 0.06 -0.70 21.56
N THR A 120 1.11 0.14 21.48
CA THR A 120 1.48 0.82 20.23
C THR A 120 1.92 -0.17 19.15
N ASN A 121 2.77 -1.14 19.50
CA ASN A 121 3.24 -2.15 18.54
C ASN A 121 2.09 -3.07 18.12
N ALA A 122 1.15 -3.38 19.00
CA ALA A 122 -0.06 -4.12 18.64
C ALA A 122 -0.90 -3.37 17.59
N TYR A 123 -1.10 -2.06 17.74
CA TYR A 123 -1.81 -1.27 16.72
C TYR A 123 -1.05 -1.22 15.40
N LYS A 124 0.26 -0.98 15.44
CA LYS A 124 1.10 -0.93 14.24
C LYS A 124 1.05 -2.26 13.48
N LEU A 125 1.19 -3.37 14.19
CA LEU A 125 1.12 -4.72 13.64
C LEU A 125 -0.24 -5.02 12.98
N ASN A 126 -1.35 -4.57 13.59
CA ASN A 126 -2.67 -4.71 12.96
C ASN A 126 -2.80 -3.83 11.72
N GLY A 127 -2.24 -2.62 11.73
CA GLY A 127 -2.19 -1.74 10.56
C GLY A 127 -1.43 -2.38 9.38
N GLU A 128 -0.21 -2.84 9.63
CA GLU A 128 0.63 -3.53 8.64
C GLU A 128 -0.07 -4.80 8.10
N LEU A 129 -0.75 -5.56 8.96
CA LEU A 129 -1.53 -6.73 8.53
C LEU A 129 -2.71 -6.36 7.63
N LEU A 130 -3.44 -5.28 7.94
CA LEU A 130 -4.53 -4.80 7.10
C LEU A 130 -4.00 -4.36 5.72
N GLU A 131 -2.84 -3.71 5.65
CA GLU A 131 -2.20 -3.38 4.36
C GLU A 131 -1.88 -4.64 3.53
N VAL A 132 -1.33 -5.68 4.17
CA VAL A 132 -1.07 -6.97 3.52
C VAL A 132 -2.36 -7.62 3.01
N VAL A 133 -3.41 -7.64 3.82
CA VAL A 133 -4.71 -8.22 3.45
C VAL A 133 -5.35 -7.43 2.31
N GLY A 134 -5.35 -6.10 2.39
CA GLY A 134 -5.96 -5.24 1.37
C GLY A 134 -5.29 -5.39 0.01
N ASN A 135 -3.95 -5.40 -0.02
CA ASN A 135 -3.17 -5.67 -1.24
C ASN A 135 -3.46 -7.08 -1.79
N SER A 136 -3.55 -8.09 -0.92
CA SER A 136 -3.87 -9.46 -1.33
C SER A 136 -5.26 -9.57 -1.96
N ILE A 137 -6.26 -8.87 -1.42
CA ILE A 137 -7.61 -8.81 -1.98
C ILE A 137 -7.61 -8.13 -3.36
N GLN A 138 -6.89 -7.03 -3.53
CA GLN A 138 -6.77 -6.36 -4.84
C GLN A 138 -6.08 -7.25 -5.89
N ALA A 139 -5.06 -8.03 -5.50
CA ALA A 139 -4.45 -9.01 -6.40
C ALA A 139 -5.45 -10.10 -6.82
N ILE A 140 -6.29 -10.58 -5.90
CA ILE A 140 -7.35 -11.55 -6.21
C ILE A 140 -8.42 -10.94 -7.11
N ALA A 141 -8.80 -9.68 -6.89
CA ALA A 141 -9.77 -8.96 -7.71
C ALA A 141 -9.30 -8.87 -9.17
N ALA A 142 -8.07 -8.42 -9.39
CA ALA A 142 -7.47 -8.37 -10.73
C ALA A 142 -7.34 -9.77 -11.36
N GLY A 143 -7.06 -10.81 -10.56
CA GLY A 143 -7.06 -12.21 -11.02
C GLY A 143 -8.43 -12.70 -11.49
N ARG A 144 -9.51 -12.30 -10.82
CA ARG A 144 -10.88 -12.59 -11.24
C ARG A 144 -11.26 -11.86 -12.53
N GLU A 145 -10.86 -10.60 -12.67
CA GLU A 145 -11.08 -9.86 -13.91
C GLU A 145 -10.37 -10.50 -15.11
N LEU A 146 -9.18 -11.09 -14.93
CA LEU A 146 -8.52 -11.88 -15.98
C LEU A 146 -9.33 -13.09 -16.44
N GLU A 147 -10.18 -13.63 -15.57
CA GLU A 147 -11.10 -14.73 -15.84
C GLU A 147 -12.45 -14.24 -16.38
N GLY A 148 -12.62 -12.93 -16.57
CA GLY A 148 -13.87 -12.32 -17.02
C GLY A 148 -14.93 -12.22 -15.92
N ILE A 149 -14.53 -12.31 -14.66
CA ILE A 149 -15.42 -12.17 -13.49
C ILE A 149 -15.32 -10.73 -12.99
N GLU A 150 -16.45 -10.04 -12.92
CA GLU A 150 -16.55 -8.70 -12.36
C GLU A 150 -16.11 -8.70 -10.89
N ALA A 151 -15.13 -7.85 -10.55
CA ALA A 151 -14.52 -7.81 -9.23
C ALA A 151 -14.21 -6.39 -8.73
N ALA A 152 -14.85 -5.38 -9.31
CA ALA A 152 -14.64 -3.98 -8.93
C ALA A 152 -14.96 -3.72 -7.44
N ASP A 153 -16.06 -4.28 -6.93
CA ASP A 153 -16.40 -4.24 -5.49
C ASP A 153 -15.32 -4.87 -4.61
N PHE A 154 -14.72 -5.98 -5.07
CA PHE A 154 -13.62 -6.64 -4.36
C PHE A 154 -12.35 -5.77 -4.37
N SER A 155 -12.06 -5.12 -5.49
CA SER A 155 -10.95 -4.17 -5.61
C SER A 155 -11.13 -2.97 -4.67
N ALA A 156 -12.33 -2.39 -4.63
CA ALA A 156 -12.68 -1.30 -3.72
C ALA A 156 -12.57 -1.72 -2.24
N LEU A 157 -13.08 -2.90 -1.89
CA LEU A 157 -12.94 -3.46 -0.53
C LEU A 157 -11.47 -3.62 -0.12
N GLY A 158 -10.66 -4.21 -0.99
CA GLY A 158 -9.23 -4.40 -0.73
C GLY A 158 -8.50 -3.06 -0.55
N SER A 159 -8.81 -2.08 -1.38
CA SER A 159 -8.23 -0.74 -1.32
C SER A 159 -8.57 -0.02 -0.01
N TRP A 160 -9.82 -0.10 0.46
CA TRP A 160 -10.21 0.50 1.74
C TRP A 160 -9.60 -0.20 2.95
N ILE A 161 -9.50 -1.53 2.93
CA ILE A 161 -8.83 -2.29 3.99
C ILE A 161 -7.36 -1.84 4.10
N GLN A 162 -6.67 -1.71 2.98
CA GLN A 162 -5.29 -1.19 2.95
C GLN A 162 -5.22 0.25 3.46
N ALA A 163 -6.13 1.12 3.04
CA ALA A 163 -6.14 2.52 3.46
C ALA A 163 -6.32 2.68 4.98
N VAL A 164 -7.23 1.90 5.57
CA VAL A 164 -7.40 1.86 7.04
C VAL A 164 -6.11 1.38 7.73
N GLY A 165 -5.47 0.34 7.18
CA GLY A 165 -4.18 -0.15 7.68
C GLY A 165 -3.10 0.92 7.70
N ALA A 166 -2.88 1.59 6.57
CA ALA A 166 -1.89 2.65 6.41
C ALA A 166 -2.14 3.84 7.36
N ILE A 167 -3.40 4.24 7.56
CA ILE A 167 -3.78 5.30 8.51
C ILE A 167 -3.44 4.90 9.95
N ILE A 168 -3.72 3.65 10.35
CA ILE A 168 -3.37 3.15 11.67
C ILE A 168 -1.85 3.20 11.87
N VAL A 169 -1.06 2.75 10.88
CA VAL A 169 0.41 2.82 10.93
C VAL A 169 0.87 4.27 11.11
N ALA A 170 0.40 5.20 10.28
CA ALA A 170 0.76 6.62 10.38
C ALA A 170 0.40 7.25 11.74
N LEU A 171 -0.76 6.92 12.30
CA LEU A 171 -1.18 7.37 13.63
C LEU A 171 -0.29 6.79 14.75
N THR A 172 0.14 5.53 14.63
CA THR A 172 1.02 4.89 15.62
C THR A 172 2.40 5.52 15.64
N ILE A 173 2.97 5.82 14.47
CA ILE A 173 4.24 6.53 14.32
C ILE A 173 4.10 7.95 14.91
N THR A 174 3.02 8.66 14.57
CA THR A 174 2.72 9.98 15.15
C THR A 174 2.71 9.92 16.68
N LYS A 175 2.10 8.91 17.30
CA LYS A 175 2.07 8.79 18.76
C LYS A 175 3.44 8.50 19.38
N GLN A 176 4.35 7.85 18.65
CA GLN A 176 5.71 7.56 19.12
C GLN A 176 6.57 8.83 19.15
N GLU A 177 6.40 9.73 18.19
CA GLU A 177 7.19 10.98 18.10
C GLU A 177 6.87 12.01 19.19
N TRP A 178 5.68 11.97 19.77
CA TRP A 178 5.23 12.95 20.78
C TRP A 178 5.51 12.48 22.23
N ARG A 179 6.35 11.46 22.41
CA ARG A 179 6.79 10.94 23.72
C ARG A 179 8.26 11.22 23.96
#